data_AF-A0A285M807-F1
#
_entry.id   AF-A0A285M807-F1
#
_cell.length_a   1.000
_cell.length_b   1.000
_cell.length_c   1.000
_cell.angle_alpha   90.00
_cell.angle_beta   90.00
_cell.angle_gamma   90.00
#
_symmetry.space_group_name_H-M   'P 1'
#
loop_
_entity.id
_entity.type
_entity.pdbx_description
1 polymer ?
#
loop_
_entity_poly.entity_id
_entity_poly.type
_entity_poly.pdbx_seq_one_letter_code
_entity_poly.pdbx_strand_id
1 'polypeptide(L)'
;MDLIPIFGTDASAGTEHCINFGYGEGRGVSFDGLDYIASNADLLQVLGANDDAGAMHYINYGYQEGRGSWFDGITYLASNSDLIGVFGANEQAAVEHYITYGFYEGREADFDVYQYLENNSDLAAIFGNNYAAATEHYVNWGFNEGRTWYNGLEYIASYTDLMNAYGADADAGMNHYLSYGRGQNRTQTFDGLEYIASYSDLISVFKADEDAGATHFIEYGRFEGREATFDPEAYLQANADLASVFGSNLEAATEHYINYGFEEGRDAGA
;
A
#
# COMPACT_ATOMS: atom_id res chain seq x y z
N MET A 1 0.64 32.32 6.93
CA MET A 1 0.06 32.85 8.17
C MET A 1 -1.42 32.51 8.10
N ASP A 2 -1.96 31.83 9.11
CA ASP A 2 -3.39 31.54 9.18
C ASP A 2 -4.15 32.88 9.25
N LEU A 3 -5.02 33.13 8.27
CA LEU A 3 -5.78 34.36 8.15
C LEU A 3 -7.15 34.26 8.86
N ILE A 4 -7.53 33.06 9.31
CA ILE A 4 -8.79 32.83 10.03
C ILE A 4 -8.86 33.62 11.35
N PRO A 5 -7.78 33.74 12.15
CA PRO A 5 -7.77 34.63 13.32
C PRO A 5 -7.90 36.12 12.99
N ILE A 6 -7.64 36.53 11.75
CA ILE A 6 -7.58 37.94 11.31
C ILE A 6 -8.89 38.35 10.62
N PHE A 7 -9.45 37.49 9.76
CA PHE A 7 -10.64 37.80 8.95
C PHE A 7 -11.86 36.93 9.26
N GLY A 8 -11.73 35.91 10.12
CA GLY A 8 -12.82 34.98 10.42
C GLY A 8 -13.32 34.28 9.15
N THR A 9 -14.65 34.26 8.96
CA THR A 9 -15.32 33.68 7.77
C THR A 9 -15.60 34.72 6.68
N ASP A 10 -15.03 35.93 6.76
CA ASP A 10 -15.21 36.95 5.73
C ASP A 10 -14.35 36.63 4.51
N ALA A 11 -14.92 35.83 3.60
CA ALA A 11 -14.28 35.42 2.35
C ALA A 11 -13.88 36.62 1.47
N SER A 12 -14.58 37.75 1.57
CA SER A 12 -14.26 38.95 0.79
C SER A 12 -13.03 39.65 1.36
N ALA A 13 -12.93 39.80 2.69
CA ALA A 13 -11.75 40.35 3.35
C ALA A 13 -10.52 39.45 3.21
N GLY A 14 -10.70 38.12 3.29
CA GLY A 14 -9.63 37.14 3.03
C GLY A 14 -9.11 37.18 1.59
N THR A 15 -10.02 37.25 0.61
CA THR A 15 -9.67 37.38 -0.81
C THR A 15 -8.98 38.70 -1.12
N GLU A 16 -9.51 39.81 -0.60
CA GLU A 16 -8.91 41.14 -0.75
C GLU A 16 -7.51 41.21 -0.14
N HIS A 17 -7.30 40.60 1.03
CA HIS A 17 -5.97 40.50 1.62
C HIS A 17 -5.01 39.65 0.79
N CYS A 18 -5.48 38.52 0.24
CA CYS A 18 -4.64 37.65 -0.59
C CYS A 18 -4.23 38.33 -1.90
N ILE A 19 -5.14 39.08 -2.53
CA ILE A 19 -4.88 39.88 -3.73
C ILE A 19 -3.92 41.04 -3.42
N ASN A 20 -4.14 41.77 -2.32
CA ASN A 20 -3.39 43.00 -2.02
C ASN A 20 -2.01 42.75 -1.39
N PHE A 21 -1.85 41.66 -0.65
CA PHE A 21 -0.63 41.38 0.12
C PHE A 21 -0.04 39.99 -0.18
N GLY A 22 -0.88 38.96 -0.30
CA GLY A 22 -0.45 37.57 -0.53
C GLY A 22 0.34 37.37 -1.82
N TYR A 23 -0.12 37.94 -2.94
CA TYR A 23 0.53 37.82 -4.25
C TYR A 23 1.93 38.46 -4.29
N GLY A 24 2.12 39.57 -3.56
CA GLY A 24 3.41 40.27 -3.45
C GLY A 24 4.40 39.59 -2.49
N GLU A 25 3.89 38.73 -1.59
CA GLU A 25 4.67 37.97 -0.61
C GLU A 25 4.95 36.53 -1.06
N GLY A 26 4.53 36.16 -2.28
CA GLY A 26 4.66 34.80 -2.81
C GLY A 26 3.78 33.76 -2.10
N ARG A 27 2.73 34.19 -1.39
CA ARG A 27 1.80 33.30 -0.69
C ARG A 27 0.57 33.04 -1.56
N GLY A 28 0.47 31.83 -2.10
CA GLY A 28 -0.79 31.29 -2.61
C GLY A 28 -1.59 30.64 -1.46
N VAL A 29 -2.91 30.73 -1.53
CA VAL A 29 -3.81 29.85 -0.76
C VAL A 29 -4.17 28.69 -1.68
N SER A 30 -3.71 27.48 -1.37
CA SER A 30 -4.24 26.27 -2.01
C SER A 30 -4.85 25.43 -0.90
N PHE A 31 -6.09 25.74 -0.55
CA PHE A 31 -6.93 24.76 0.12
C PHE A 31 -7.49 23.88 -0.98
N ASP A 32 -7.22 22.57 -0.95
CA ASP A 32 -7.77 21.63 -1.91
C ASP A 32 -9.22 21.31 -1.50
N GLY A 33 -10.17 21.90 -2.22
CA GLY A 33 -11.59 21.72 -1.96
C GLY A 33 -12.07 20.33 -2.38
N LEU A 34 -11.43 19.71 -3.37
CA LEU A 34 -11.76 18.36 -3.82
C LEU A 34 -11.32 17.33 -2.77
N ASP A 35 -10.09 17.38 -2.26
CA ASP A 35 -9.63 16.47 -1.20
C ASP A 35 -10.50 16.61 0.05
N TYR A 36 -10.86 17.85 0.40
CA TYR A 36 -11.75 18.11 1.51
C TYR A 36 -13.12 17.47 1.31
N ILE A 37 -13.69 17.58 0.11
CA ILE A 37 -14.96 16.92 -0.23
C ILE A 37 -14.79 15.39 -0.18
N ALA A 38 -13.73 14.84 -0.77
CA ALA A 38 -13.44 13.41 -0.77
C ALA A 38 -13.28 12.85 0.65
N SER A 39 -12.72 13.64 1.56
CA SER A 39 -12.58 13.29 2.98
C SER A 39 -13.91 13.29 3.73
N ASN A 40 -14.91 14.04 3.26
CA ASN A 40 -16.17 14.26 3.99
C ASN A 40 -17.35 13.69 3.19
N ALA A 41 -17.73 12.44 3.47
CA ALA A 41 -18.74 11.69 2.69
C ALA A 41 -20.11 12.39 2.55
N ASP A 42 -20.52 13.19 3.53
CA ASP A 42 -21.75 13.99 3.46
C ASP A 42 -21.62 15.16 2.48
N LEU A 43 -20.44 15.78 2.40
CA LEU A 43 -20.14 16.82 1.42
C LEU A 43 -19.97 16.23 0.03
N LEU A 44 -19.32 15.07 -0.10
CA LEU A 44 -19.21 14.32 -1.36
C LEU A 44 -20.59 14.10 -1.99
N GLN A 45 -21.56 13.62 -1.20
CA GLN A 45 -22.91 13.32 -1.66
C GLN A 45 -23.73 14.56 -2.06
N VAL A 46 -23.40 15.74 -1.54
CA VAL A 46 -24.18 16.98 -1.75
C VAL A 46 -23.51 17.92 -2.74
N LEU A 47 -22.20 18.11 -2.65
CA LEU A 47 -21.42 19.07 -3.42
C LEU A 47 -20.84 18.44 -4.70
N GLY A 48 -20.58 17.13 -4.71
CA GLY A 48 -19.90 16.45 -5.81
C GLY A 48 -18.49 17.01 -6.03
N ALA A 49 -17.89 16.73 -7.20
CA ALA A 49 -16.54 17.18 -7.54
C ALA A 49 -16.55 18.68 -7.87
N ASN A 50 -16.53 19.52 -6.83
CA ASN A 50 -16.57 20.98 -6.96
C ASN A 50 -15.62 21.63 -5.95
N ASP A 51 -14.40 21.94 -6.43
CA ASP A 51 -13.33 22.54 -5.64
C ASP A 51 -13.76 23.82 -4.91
N ASP A 52 -14.33 24.78 -5.65
CA ASP A 52 -14.82 26.06 -5.10
C ASP A 52 -15.86 25.85 -3.99
N ALA A 53 -16.79 24.90 -4.18
CA ALA A 53 -17.80 24.61 -3.17
C ALA A 53 -17.19 23.98 -1.91
N GLY A 54 -16.19 23.11 -2.06
CA GLY A 54 -15.45 22.52 -0.95
C GLY A 54 -14.70 23.58 -0.14
N ALA A 55 -13.95 24.44 -0.83
CA ALA A 55 -13.24 25.55 -0.21
C ALA A 55 -14.20 26.51 0.52
N MET A 56 -15.31 26.88 -0.10
CA MET A 56 -16.33 27.73 0.53
C MET A 56 -16.98 27.05 1.75
N HIS A 57 -17.22 25.75 1.71
CA HIS A 57 -17.76 25.02 2.86
C HIS A 57 -16.77 25.00 4.03
N TYR A 58 -15.49 24.75 3.76
CA TYR A 58 -14.45 24.74 4.80
C TYR A 58 -14.33 26.09 5.50
N ILE A 59 -14.33 27.19 4.73
CA ILE A 59 -14.24 28.55 5.26
C ILE A 59 -15.45 28.90 6.13
N ASN A 60 -16.66 28.55 5.67
CA ASN A 60 -17.89 28.95 6.36
C ASN A 60 -18.21 28.08 7.59
N TYR A 61 -17.87 26.79 7.54
CA TYR A 61 -18.29 25.79 8.53
C TYR A 61 -17.15 24.86 8.95
N GLY A 62 -16.45 24.26 7.97
CA GLY A 62 -15.53 23.15 8.21
C GLY A 62 -14.43 23.42 9.24
N TYR A 63 -13.84 24.62 9.25
CA TYR A 63 -12.84 24.99 10.25
C TYR A 63 -13.39 25.00 11.69
N GLN A 64 -14.60 25.56 11.89
CA GLN A 64 -15.23 25.61 13.22
C GLN A 64 -15.71 24.23 13.68
N GLU A 65 -16.12 23.39 12.72
CA GLU A 65 -16.53 22.01 12.95
C GLU A 65 -15.33 21.07 13.19
N GLY A 66 -14.10 21.54 12.95
CA GLY A 66 -12.89 20.72 13.07
C GLY A 66 -12.78 19.63 11.98
N ARG A 67 -13.42 19.83 10.83
CA ARG A 67 -13.34 18.89 9.71
C ARG A 67 -11.97 18.96 9.05
N GLY A 68 -11.39 17.80 8.75
CA GLY A 68 -10.10 17.66 8.10
C GLY A 68 -10.18 17.38 6.59
N SER A 69 -9.01 17.38 5.97
CA SER A 69 -8.74 16.86 4.63
C SER A 69 -7.65 15.80 4.77
N TRP A 70 -7.96 14.54 4.49
CA TRP A 70 -7.07 13.39 4.67
C TRP A 70 -7.14 12.38 3.52
N PHE A 71 -8.03 12.58 2.56
CA PHE A 71 -8.03 11.81 1.33
C PHE A 71 -6.74 12.11 0.55
N ASP A 72 -6.09 11.06 0.05
CA ASP A 72 -4.83 11.14 -0.69
C ASP A 72 -5.06 10.50 -2.05
N GLY A 73 -5.09 11.33 -3.10
CA GLY A 73 -5.43 10.88 -4.44
C GLY A 73 -4.36 9.98 -5.05
N ILE A 74 -3.09 10.15 -4.67
CA ILE A 74 -1.99 9.30 -5.12
C ILE A 74 -2.09 7.91 -4.49
N THR A 75 -2.42 7.80 -3.22
CA THR A 75 -2.67 6.52 -2.52
C THR A 75 -3.89 5.83 -3.10
N TYR A 76 -4.94 6.59 -3.42
CA TYR A 76 -6.10 6.05 -4.13
C TYR A 76 -5.74 5.50 -5.52
N LEU A 77 -4.90 6.19 -6.31
CA LEU A 77 -4.37 5.65 -7.57
C LEU A 77 -3.55 4.38 -7.35
N ALA A 78 -2.66 4.38 -6.35
CA ALA A 78 -1.80 3.24 -6.03
C ALA A 78 -2.61 1.98 -5.65
N SER A 79 -3.79 2.19 -5.05
CA SER A 79 -4.71 1.12 -4.65
C SER A 79 -5.60 0.61 -5.79
N ASN A 80 -5.75 1.42 -6.84
CA ASN A 80 -6.65 1.19 -7.97
C ASN A 80 -5.86 1.26 -9.28
N SER A 81 -5.05 0.22 -9.52
CA SER A 81 -4.09 0.20 -10.62
C SER A 81 -4.71 0.34 -12.02
N ASP A 82 -5.99 -0.03 -12.17
CA ASP A 82 -6.76 0.21 -13.39
C ASP A 82 -6.84 1.70 -13.73
N LEU A 83 -6.84 2.57 -12.71
CA LEU A 83 -6.84 4.02 -12.87
C LEU A 83 -5.48 4.60 -13.23
N ILE A 84 -4.36 3.94 -12.86
CA ILE A 84 -3.00 4.38 -13.24
C ILE A 84 -2.87 4.38 -14.77
N GLY A 85 -3.43 3.37 -15.45
CA GLY A 85 -3.44 3.31 -16.92
C GLY A 85 -4.25 4.43 -17.60
N VAL A 86 -5.21 5.03 -16.88
CA VAL A 86 -6.11 6.07 -17.41
C VAL A 86 -5.62 7.48 -17.05
N PHE A 87 -5.21 7.68 -15.80
CA PHE A 87 -4.87 9.00 -15.25
C PHE A 87 -3.38 9.22 -15.08
N GLY A 88 -2.56 8.17 -15.09
CA GLY A 88 -1.17 8.26 -14.62
C GLY A 88 -1.14 8.74 -13.17
N ALA A 89 -0.13 9.55 -12.82
CA ALA A 89 0.01 10.19 -11.50
C ALA A 89 -0.80 11.49 -11.34
N ASN A 90 -1.93 11.64 -12.05
CA ASN A 90 -2.77 12.82 -11.91
C ASN A 90 -3.67 12.71 -10.68
N GLU A 91 -3.19 13.23 -9.55
CA GLU A 91 -3.89 13.24 -8.27
C GLU A 91 -5.28 13.87 -8.36
N GLN A 92 -5.39 15.06 -8.97
CA GLN A 92 -6.67 15.76 -9.08
C GLN A 92 -7.72 14.93 -9.83
N ALA A 93 -7.34 14.29 -10.95
CA ALA A 93 -8.23 13.39 -11.68
C ALA A 93 -8.66 12.17 -10.84
N ALA A 94 -7.78 11.67 -9.99
CA ALA A 94 -8.06 10.56 -9.09
C ALA A 94 -9.08 10.94 -8.01
N VAL A 95 -8.94 12.13 -7.43
CA VAL A 95 -9.87 12.68 -6.43
C VAL A 95 -11.24 12.94 -7.06
N GLU A 96 -11.29 13.55 -8.25
CA GLU A 96 -12.53 13.73 -9.01
C GLU A 96 -13.21 12.40 -9.33
N HIS A 97 -12.45 11.38 -9.71
CA HIS A 97 -12.96 10.03 -9.95
C HIS A 97 -13.53 9.42 -8.67
N TYR A 98 -12.82 9.51 -7.54
CA TYR A 98 -13.31 8.99 -6.27
C TYR A 98 -14.65 9.62 -5.87
N ILE A 99 -14.74 10.95 -5.94
CA ILE A 99 -15.96 11.69 -5.61
C ILE A 99 -17.13 11.30 -6.53
N THR A 100 -16.86 11.11 -7.82
CA THR A 100 -17.92 10.89 -8.82
C THR A 100 -18.36 9.44 -8.89
N TYR A 101 -17.43 8.50 -8.76
CA TYR A 101 -17.65 7.06 -8.98
C TYR A 101 -17.12 6.21 -7.83
N GLY A 102 -15.84 6.38 -7.47
CA GLY A 102 -15.13 5.47 -6.57
C GLY A 102 -15.82 5.27 -5.21
N PHE A 103 -16.35 6.33 -4.61
CA PHE A 103 -17.12 6.26 -3.37
C PHE A 103 -18.38 5.38 -3.51
N TYR A 104 -19.12 5.50 -4.62
CA TYR A 104 -20.34 4.74 -4.87
C TYR A 104 -20.07 3.29 -5.32
N GLU A 105 -18.91 3.05 -5.92
CA GLU A 105 -18.41 1.73 -6.27
C GLU A 105 -17.84 0.97 -5.06
N GLY A 106 -17.61 1.66 -3.93
CA GLY A 106 -16.96 1.10 -2.76
C GLY A 106 -15.46 0.87 -2.95
N ARG A 107 -14.80 1.65 -3.81
CA ARG A 107 -13.35 1.61 -3.99
C ARG A 107 -12.65 2.21 -2.77
N GLU A 108 -11.58 1.56 -2.35
CA GLU A 108 -10.78 1.94 -1.18
C GLU A 108 -9.35 2.38 -1.59
N ALA A 109 -8.66 3.03 -0.66
CA ALA A 109 -7.27 3.46 -0.78
C ALA A 109 -6.43 2.70 0.28
N ASP A 110 -6.04 1.47 -0.03
CA ASP A 110 -5.41 0.50 0.88
C ASP A 110 -4.01 0.05 0.43
N PHE A 111 -3.39 0.78 -0.50
CA PHE A 111 -2.01 0.56 -0.92
C PHE A 111 -1.08 0.50 0.29
N ASP A 112 -0.45 -0.67 0.50
CA ASP A 112 0.50 -0.85 1.57
C ASP A 112 1.89 -0.40 1.14
N VAL A 113 2.18 0.86 1.45
CA VAL A 113 3.48 1.47 1.18
C VAL A 113 4.62 0.83 2.00
N TYR A 114 4.32 0.21 3.14
CA TYR A 114 5.32 -0.50 3.93
C TYR A 114 5.73 -1.77 3.21
N GLN A 115 4.76 -2.60 2.82
CA GLN A 115 5.02 -3.81 2.04
C GLN A 115 5.66 -3.47 0.69
N TYR A 116 5.26 -2.35 0.07
CA TYR A 116 5.92 -1.88 -1.15
C TYR A 116 7.42 -1.63 -0.95
N LEU A 117 7.82 -0.98 0.14
CA LEU A 117 9.23 -0.73 0.43
C LEU A 117 9.97 -2.00 0.86
N GLU A 118 9.32 -2.90 1.58
CA GLU A 118 9.85 -4.21 1.97
C GLU A 118 10.21 -5.06 0.76
N ASN A 119 9.27 -5.20 -0.18
CA ASN A 119 9.46 -5.91 -1.44
C ASN A 119 10.50 -5.24 -2.36
N ASN A 120 10.87 -3.98 -2.08
CA ASN A 120 11.74 -3.17 -2.93
C ASN A 120 12.86 -2.54 -2.10
N SER A 121 13.77 -3.39 -1.61
CA SER A 121 14.90 -2.99 -0.74
C SER A 121 15.77 -1.85 -1.30
N ASP A 122 15.88 -1.73 -2.62
CA ASP A 122 16.57 -0.62 -3.27
C ASP A 122 15.83 0.72 -3.08
N LEU A 123 14.50 0.71 -3.13
CA LEU A 123 13.67 1.88 -2.82
C LEU A 123 13.66 2.18 -1.33
N ALA A 124 13.63 1.16 -0.47
CA ALA A 124 13.77 1.34 0.98
C ALA A 124 15.08 2.04 1.34
N ALA A 125 16.19 1.69 0.66
CA ALA A 125 17.48 2.35 0.86
C ALA A 125 17.50 3.82 0.39
N ILE A 126 16.65 4.19 -0.58
CA ILE A 126 16.57 5.55 -1.14
C ILE A 126 15.59 6.42 -0.33
N PHE A 127 14.36 5.94 -0.13
CA PHE A 127 13.28 6.72 0.46
C PHE A 127 13.24 6.62 1.98
N GLY A 128 13.74 5.53 2.57
CA GLY A 128 13.58 5.25 3.99
C GLY A 128 12.12 5.37 4.41
N ASN A 129 11.83 6.26 5.36
CA ASN A 129 10.47 6.49 5.86
C ASN A 129 9.67 7.55 5.07
N ASN A 130 10.13 7.96 3.89
CA ASN A 130 9.37 8.88 3.04
C ASN A 130 8.32 8.12 2.24
N TYR A 131 7.24 7.73 2.92
CA TYR A 131 6.17 6.93 2.35
C TYR A 131 5.43 7.66 1.22
N ALA A 132 5.21 8.97 1.32
CA ALA A 132 4.61 9.74 0.24
C ALA A 132 5.42 9.62 -1.06
N ALA A 133 6.75 9.76 -1.00
CA ALA A 133 7.60 9.58 -2.17
C ALA A 133 7.62 8.14 -2.68
N ALA A 134 7.49 7.14 -1.80
CA ALA A 134 7.41 5.74 -2.19
C ALA A 134 6.10 5.42 -2.91
N THR A 135 4.96 5.94 -2.43
CA THR A 135 3.66 5.82 -3.09
C THR A 135 3.66 6.55 -4.43
N GLU A 136 4.20 7.77 -4.50
CA GLU A 136 4.40 8.50 -5.75
C GLU A 136 5.27 7.71 -6.74
N HIS A 137 6.34 7.08 -6.24
CA HIS A 137 7.21 6.25 -7.06
C HIS A 137 6.43 5.08 -7.68
N TYR A 138 5.62 4.38 -6.88
CA TYR A 138 4.78 3.29 -7.38
C TYR A 138 3.88 3.75 -8.53
N VAL A 139 3.16 4.85 -8.35
CA VAL A 139 2.22 5.35 -9.36
C VAL A 139 2.93 5.84 -10.63
N ASN A 140 4.08 6.53 -10.50
CA ASN A 140 4.80 7.08 -11.65
C ASN A 140 5.62 6.05 -12.43
N TRP A 141 6.23 5.09 -11.73
CA TRP A 141 7.17 4.13 -12.32
C TRP A 141 6.94 2.70 -11.85
N GLY A 142 6.83 2.48 -10.54
CA GLY A 142 6.82 1.14 -9.95
C GLY A 142 5.80 0.19 -10.57
N PHE A 143 4.58 0.67 -10.83
CA PHE A 143 3.54 -0.11 -11.51
C PHE A 143 3.97 -0.57 -12.92
N ASN A 144 4.59 0.31 -13.71
CA ASN A 144 5.07 -0.03 -15.05
C ASN A 144 6.38 -0.83 -15.05
N GLU A 145 7.14 -0.75 -13.95
CA GLU A 145 8.33 -1.58 -13.70
C GLU A 145 7.97 -3.01 -13.25
N GLY A 146 6.68 -3.28 -12.97
CA GLY A 146 6.24 -4.56 -12.42
C GLY A 146 6.57 -4.72 -10.94
N ARG A 147 6.91 -3.63 -10.23
CA ARG A 147 7.11 -3.68 -8.78
C ARG A 147 5.75 -3.79 -8.10
N THR A 148 5.60 -4.72 -7.18
CA THR A 148 4.34 -4.97 -6.48
C THR A 148 4.48 -4.63 -5.00
N TRP A 149 3.40 -4.16 -4.40
CA TRP A 149 3.25 -4.00 -2.95
C TRP A 149 2.51 -5.18 -2.32
N TYR A 150 1.96 -6.05 -3.16
CA TYR A 150 1.19 -7.21 -2.75
C TYR A 150 1.78 -8.41 -3.47
N ASN A 151 2.15 -9.45 -2.73
CA ASN A 151 2.81 -10.61 -3.33
C ASN A 151 1.79 -11.44 -4.14
N GLY A 152 1.73 -11.15 -5.45
CA GLY A 152 0.81 -11.82 -6.37
C GLY A 152 1.10 -13.30 -6.55
N LEU A 153 2.36 -13.72 -6.41
CA LEU A 153 2.75 -15.13 -6.49
C LEU A 153 2.25 -15.90 -5.28
N GLU A 154 2.48 -15.41 -4.08
CA GLU A 154 1.98 -16.03 -2.85
C GLU A 154 0.46 -16.02 -2.78
N TYR A 155 -0.18 -14.95 -3.25
CA TYR A 155 -1.62 -14.93 -3.45
C TYR A 155 -2.07 -16.06 -4.39
N ILE A 156 -1.41 -16.25 -5.54
CA ILE A 156 -1.74 -17.38 -6.42
C ILE A 156 -1.48 -18.72 -5.70
N ALA A 157 -0.35 -18.88 -5.04
CA ALA A 157 0.04 -20.08 -4.31
C ALA A 157 -0.96 -20.46 -3.20
N SER A 158 -1.66 -19.48 -2.64
CA SER A 158 -2.72 -19.67 -1.63
C SER A 158 -3.98 -20.35 -2.20
N TYR A 159 -4.17 -20.37 -3.53
CA TYR A 159 -5.41 -20.80 -4.16
C TYR A 159 -5.20 -21.75 -5.35
N THR A 160 -5.69 -22.98 -5.22
CA THR A 160 -5.55 -24.00 -6.27
C THR A 160 -6.18 -23.59 -7.61
N ASP A 161 -7.31 -22.87 -7.60
CA ASP A 161 -7.93 -22.37 -8.82
C ASP A 161 -7.07 -21.31 -9.52
N LEU A 162 -6.41 -20.44 -8.75
CA LEU A 162 -5.49 -19.43 -9.30
C LEU A 162 -4.22 -20.07 -9.84
N MET A 163 -3.62 -21.02 -9.11
CA MET A 163 -2.45 -21.77 -9.60
C MET A 163 -2.74 -22.45 -10.94
N ASN A 164 -3.94 -23.01 -11.11
CA ASN A 164 -4.33 -23.66 -12.36
C ASN A 164 -4.66 -22.66 -13.49
N ALA A 165 -5.15 -21.46 -13.15
CA ALA A 165 -5.54 -20.45 -14.12
C ALA A 165 -4.38 -19.61 -14.63
N TYR A 166 -3.46 -19.24 -13.74
CA TYR A 166 -2.43 -18.24 -13.99
C TYR A 166 -1.01 -18.80 -13.96
N GLY A 167 -0.76 -19.91 -13.25
CA GLY A 167 0.61 -20.36 -12.99
C GLY A 167 1.39 -19.34 -12.16
N ALA A 168 2.71 -19.33 -12.26
CA ALA A 168 3.56 -18.36 -11.56
C ALA A 168 3.57 -17.02 -12.33
N ASP A 169 2.55 -16.19 -12.10
CA ASP A 169 2.39 -14.88 -12.74
C ASP A 169 1.97 -13.83 -11.68
N ALA A 170 2.96 -13.11 -11.14
CA ALA A 170 2.76 -12.12 -10.09
C ALA A 170 1.75 -11.03 -10.48
N ASP A 171 1.83 -10.54 -11.73
CA ASP A 171 0.96 -9.49 -12.25
C ASP A 171 -0.47 -9.97 -12.36
N ALA A 172 -0.69 -11.21 -12.83
CA ALA A 172 -2.02 -11.81 -12.90
C ALA A 172 -2.61 -12.01 -11.49
N GLY A 173 -1.79 -12.42 -10.52
CA GLY A 173 -2.19 -12.56 -9.12
C GLY A 173 -2.65 -11.24 -8.51
N MET A 174 -1.85 -10.19 -8.67
CA MET A 174 -2.16 -8.85 -8.21
C MET A 174 -3.44 -8.31 -8.87
N ASN A 175 -3.52 -8.39 -10.20
CA ASN A 175 -4.70 -7.94 -10.95
C ASN A 175 -5.98 -8.70 -10.54
N HIS A 176 -5.89 -10.01 -10.29
CA HIS A 176 -7.01 -10.79 -9.79
C HIS A 176 -7.42 -10.36 -8.38
N TYR A 177 -6.47 -10.11 -7.48
CA TYR A 177 -6.75 -9.65 -6.13
C TYR A 177 -7.52 -8.31 -6.15
N LEU A 178 -6.99 -7.32 -6.88
CA LEU A 178 -7.60 -6.00 -7.01
C LEU A 178 -9.00 -6.06 -7.65
N SER A 179 -9.18 -6.88 -8.69
CA SER A 179 -10.43 -6.93 -9.44
C SER A 179 -11.52 -7.77 -8.77
N TYR A 180 -11.14 -8.85 -8.08
CA TYR A 180 -12.07 -9.85 -7.59
C TYR A 180 -11.75 -10.33 -6.17
N GLY A 181 -10.48 -10.61 -5.87
CA GLY A 181 -10.06 -11.24 -4.63
C GLY A 181 -10.53 -10.50 -3.38
N ARG A 182 -10.40 -9.16 -3.37
CA ARG A 182 -10.89 -8.29 -2.29
C ARG A 182 -12.38 -8.45 -2.04
N GLY A 183 -13.20 -8.29 -3.08
CA GLY A 183 -14.64 -8.44 -2.99
C GLY A 183 -15.11 -9.87 -2.64
N GLN A 184 -14.23 -10.86 -2.84
CA GLN A 184 -14.47 -12.26 -2.47
C GLN A 184 -13.99 -12.60 -1.04
N ASN A 185 -13.34 -11.67 -0.33
CA ASN A 185 -12.66 -11.92 0.94
C ASN A 185 -11.60 -13.03 0.85
N ARG A 186 -10.89 -13.12 -0.28
CA ARG A 186 -9.74 -14.00 -0.39
C ARG A 186 -8.55 -13.39 0.34
N THR A 187 -7.92 -14.15 1.22
CA THR A 187 -6.68 -13.79 1.93
C THR A 187 -5.50 -14.62 1.41
N GLN A 188 -4.30 -14.06 1.43
CA GLN A 188 -3.06 -14.82 1.27
C GLN A 188 -2.86 -15.73 2.50
N THR A 189 -2.51 -16.99 2.26
CA THR A 189 -2.27 -18.01 3.30
C THR A 189 -1.02 -18.82 3.04
N PHE A 190 -0.37 -18.59 1.91
CA PHE A 190 0.90 -19.20 1.56
C PHE A 190 2.00 -18.18 1.80
N ASP A 191 3.10 -18.61 2.41
CA ASP A 191 4.29 -17.82 2.68
C ASP A 191 5.50 -18.55 2.04
N GLY A 192 6.18 -17.86 1.14
CA GLY A 192 7.29 -18.36 0.35
C GLY A 192 8.56 -18.55 1.17
N LEU A 193 8.80 -17.70 2.17
CA LEU A 193 9.94 -17.83 3.07
C LEU A 193 9.77 -19.02 4.00
N GLU A 194 8.60 -19.19 4.62
CA GLU A 194 8.29 -20.37 5.45
C GLU A 194 8.37 -21.66 4.62
N TYR A 195 7.86 -21.62 3.38
CA TYR A 195 8.01 -22.74 2.45
C TYR A 195 9.48 -23.05 2.18
N ILE A 196 10.33 -22.06 1.88
CA ILE A 196 11.77 -22.28 1.69
C ILE A 196 12.41 -22.83 2.97
N ALA A 197 12.13 -22.23 4.12
CA ALA A 197 12.69 -22.61 5.42
C ALA A 197 12.35 -24.07 5.80
N SER A 198 11.28 -24.62 5.24
CA SER A 198 10.86 -26.01 5.45
C SER A 198 11.76 -27.05 4.75
N TYR A 199 12.59 -26.63 3.79
CA TYR A 199 13.32 -27.52 2.90
C TYR A 199 14.77 -27.10 2.70
N SER A 200 15.72 -27.91 3.19
CA SER A 200 17.16 -27.63 3.07
C SER A 200 17.66 -27.45 1.64
N ASP A 201 17.06 -28.18 0.68
CA ASP A 201 17.40 -28.05 -0.74
C ASP A 201 16.96 -26.70 -1.30
N LEU A 202 15.82 -26.17 -0.84
CA LEU A 202 15.35 -24.84 -1.23
C LEU A 202 16.17 -23.73 -0.56
N ILE A 203 16.49 -23.84 0.74
CA ILE A 203 17.40 -22.90 1.45
C ILE A 203 18.74 -22.77 0.73
N SER A 204 19.25 -23.88 0.20
CA SER A 204 20.55 -23.92 -0.48
C SER A 204 20.53 -23.19 -1.84
N VAL A 205 19.38 -23.13 -2.50
CA VAL A 205 19.22 -22.60 -3.86
C VAL A 205 18.65 -21.20 -3.87
N PHE A 206 17.55 -20.97 -3.15
CA PHE A 206 16.77 -19.73 -3.23
C PHE A 206 17.17 -18.69 -2.18
N LYS A 207 17.71 -19.12 -1.03
CA LYS A 207 17.93 -18.22 0.13
C LYS A 207 16.61 -17.53 0.52
N ALA A 208 16.66 -16.40 1.20
CA ALA A 208 15.47 -15.64 1.57
C ALA A 208 14.94 -14.90 0.32
N ASP A 209 14.25 -15.64 -0.54
CA ASP A 209 13.62 -15.16 -1.77
C ASP A 209 12.21 -15.74 -1.85
N GLU A 210 11.24 -15.01 -1.31
CA GLU A 210 9.84 -15.43 -1.22
C GLU A 210 9.21 -15.71 -2.58
N ASP A 211 9.54 -14.90 -3.59
CA ASP A 211 9.04 -15.03 -4.96
C ASP A 211 9.55 -16.32 -5.61
N ALA A 212 10.82 -16.68 -5.38
CA ALA A 212 11.36 -17.96 -5.82
C ALA A 212 10.68 -19.14 -5.10
N GLY A 213 10.37 -18.99 -3.81
CA GLY A 213 9.64 -19.98 -3.02
C GLY A 213 8.22 -20.21 -3.56
N ALA A 214 7.46 -19.14 -3.75
CA ALA A 214 6.12 -19.17 -4.30
C ALA A 214 6.10 -19.72 -5.73
N THR A 215 7.02 -19.28 -6.60
CA THR A 215 7.19 -19.80 -7.96
C THR A 215 7.43 -21.30 -7.95
N HIS A 216 8.37 -21.78 -7.14
CA HIS A 216 8.66 -23.21 -7.03
C HIS A 216 7.44 -24.00 -6.56
N PHE A 217 6.71 -23.51 -5.55
CA PHE A 217 5.53 -24.21 -5.06
C PHE A 217 4.44 -24.35 -6.14
N ILE A 218 4.16 -23.28 -6.88
CA ILE A 218 3.16 -23.24 -7.95
C ILE A 218 3.52 -24.22 -9.07
N GLU A 219 4.79 -24.23 -9.50
CA GLU A 219 5.25 -25.01 -10.65
C GLU A 219 5.54 -26.47 -10.31
N TYR A 220 6.07 -26.75 -9.11
CA TYR A 220 6.61 -28.05 -8.74
C TYR A 220 6.14 -28.54 -7.37
N GLY A 221 6.29 -27.74 -6.31
CA GLY A 221 6.14 -28.17 -4.92
C GLY A 221 4.80 -28.83 -4.63
N ARG A 222 3.69 -28.26 -5.12
CA ARG A 222 2.35 -28.85 -4.98
C ARG A 222 2.19 -30.22 -5.65
N PHE A 223 2.92 -30.48 -6.73
CA PHE A 223 2.90 -31.78 -7.44
C PHE A 223 3.85 -32.79 -6.81
N GLU A 224 4.88 -32.31 -6.13
CA GLU A 224 5.77 -33.11 -5.29
C GLU A 224 5.13 -33.49 -3.94
N GLY A 225 4.02 -32.82 -3.58
CA GLY A 225 3.35 -33.01 -2.29
C GLY A 225 4.06 -32.32 -1.13
N ARG A 226 4.82 -31.26 -1.42
CA ARG A 226 5.48 -30.42 -0.41
C ARG A 226 4.46 -29.49 0.25
N GLU A 227 4.59 -29.31 1.55
CA GLU A 227 3.85 -28.35 2.38
C GLU A 227 4.83 -27.53 3.22
N ALA A 228 4.50 -26.28 3.55
CA ALA A 228 5.29 -25.48 4.49
C ALA A 228 5.10 -26.03 5.91
N THR A 229 6.20 -26.32 6.61
CA THR A 229 6.22 -26.90 7.96
C THR A 229 7.11 -26.13 8.93
N PHE A 230 7.86 -25.14 8.47
CA PHE A 230 8.62 -24.24 9.33
C PHE A 230 7.68 -23.31 10.09
N ASP A 231 7.91 -23.15 11.38
CA ASP A 231 7.14 -22.26 12.27
C ASP A 231 8.10 -21.21 12.86
N PRO A 232 8.00 -19.94 12.43
CA PRO A 232 8.88 -18.88 12.93
C PRO A 232 8.65 -18.56 14.41
N GLU A 233 7.44 -18.76 14.95
CA GLU A 233 7.20 -18.58 16.39
C GLU A 233 7.92 -19.67 17.19
N ALA A 234 7.84 -20.92 16.74
CA ALA A 234 8.57 -22.03 17.35
C ALA A 234 10.09 -21.82 17.28
N TYR A 235 10.58 -21.31 16.15
CA TYR A 235 11.98 -20.94 15.97
C TYR A 235 12.43 -19.86 16.98
N LEU A 236 11.67 -18.78 17.13
CA LEU A 236 11.98 -17.73 18.12
C LEU A 236 11.91 -18.24 19.56
N GLN A 237 10.95 -19.13 19.88
CA GLN A 237 10.84 -19.75 21.20
C GLN A 237 12.04 -20.62 21.54
N ALA A 238 12.59 -21.35 20.56
CA ALA A 238 13.79 -22.15 20.72
C ALA A 238 15.07 -21.30 20.83
N ASN A 239 15.07 -20.07 20.29
CA ASN A 239 16.24 -19.20 20.18
C ASN A 239 16.01 -17.85 20.88
N ALA A 240 16.09 -17.85 22.21
CA ALA A 240 15.77 -16.69 23.06
C ALA A 240 16.63 -15.44 22.79
N ASP A 241 17.85 -15.61 22.27
CA ASP A 241 18.69 -14.51 21.82
C ASP A 241 18.08 -13.77 20.62
N LEU A 242 17.52 -14.51 19.66
CA LEU A 242 16.83 -13.95 18.50
C LEU A 242 15.50 -13.32 18.88
N ALA A 243 14.74 -13.95 19.78
CA ALA A 243 13.50 -13.36 20.31
C ALA A 243 13.75 -11.99 20.98
N SER A 244 14.92 -11.78 21.57
CA SER A 244 15.31 -10.50 22.16
C SER A 244 15.65 -9.43 21.11
N VAL A 245 16.00 -9.84 19.89
CA VAL A 245 16.38 -8.95 18.77
C VAL A 245 15.17 -8.65 17.88
N PHE A 246 14.45 -9.68 17.44
CA PHE A 246 13.36 -9.58 16.48
C PHE A 246 12.00 -9.35 17.14
N GLY A 247 11.86 -9.67 18.44
CA GLY A 247 10.58 -9.54 19.13
C GLY A 247 9.52 -10.44 18.50
N SER A 248 8.48 -9.82 17.93
CA SER A 248 7.38 -10.51 17.22
C SER A 248 7.49 -10.41 15.69
N ASN A 249 8.64 -9.97 15.15
CA ASN A 249 8.86 -9.97 13.70
C ASN A 249 9.21 -11.39 13.25
N LEU A 250 8.19 -12.12 12.78
CA LEU A 250 8.29 -13.51 12.34
C LEU A 250 9.03 -13.64 11.00
N GLU A 251 8.83 -12.69 10.10
CA GLU A 251 9.49 -12.65 8.80
C GLU A 251 11.01 -12.53 8.96
N ALA A 252 11.48 -11.55 9.74
CA ALA A 252 12.90 -11.41 10.06
C ALA A 252 13.50 -12.66 10.74
N ALA A 253 12.68 -13.39 11.51
CA ALA A 253 13.09 -14.66 12.10
C ALA A 253 13.26 -15.76 11.04
N THR A 254 12.31 -15.87 10.10
CA THR A 254 12.37 -16.78 8.96
C THR A 254 13.57 -16.47 8.07
N GLU A 255 13.77 -15.20 7.70
CA GLU A 255 14.94 -14.76 6.94
C GLU A 255 16.26 -15.10 7.65
N HIS A 256 16.32 -14.87 8.97
CA HIS A 256 17.49 -15.22 9.77
C HIS A 256 17.76 -16.72 9.71
N TYR A 257 16.73 -17.56 9.87
CA TYR A 257 16.89 -19.01 9.78
C TYR A 257 17.45 -19.43 8.41
N ILE A 258 16.88 -18.92 7.32
CA ILE A 258 17.30 -19.25 5.96
C ILE A 258 18.73 -18.79 5.67
N ASN A 259 19.07 -17.57 6.07
CA ASN A 259 20.36 -16.95 5.72
C ASN A 259 21.51 -17.41 6.64
N TYR A 260 21.22 -17.74 7.90
CA TYR A 260 22.23 -18.05 8.92
C TYR A 260 21.87 -19.28 9.74
N GLY A 261 20.65 -19.33 10.30
CA GLY A 261 20.25 -20.31 11.31
C GLY A 261 20.40 -21.77 10.86
N PHE A 262 20.10 -22.07 9.60
CA PHE A 262 20.26 -23.40 9.01
C PHE A 262 21.73 -23.86 9.02
N GLU A 263 22.66 -23.02 8.56
CA GLU A 263 24.10 -23.33 8.50
C GLU A 263 24.75 -23.34 9.90
N GLU A 264 24.23 -22.52 10.81
CA GLU A 264 24.62 -22.52 12.23
C GLU A 264 24.13 -23.78 12.97
N GLY A 265 23.23 -24.55 12.38
CA GLY A 265 22.60 -25.71 13.00
C GLY A 265 21.67 -25.33 14.15
N ARG A 266 21.01 -24.17 14.07
CA ARG A 266 20.05 -23.72 15.07
C ARG A 266 18.80 -24.61 15.07
N ASP A 267 18.22 -24.79 16.25
CA ASP A 267 16.97 -25.51 16.42
C ASP A 267 15.83 -24.72 15.75
N ALA A 268 15.16 -25.33 14.78
CA ALA A 268 14.07 -24.73 14.00
C ALA A 268 12.76 -24.62 14.80
N GLY A 269 12.69 -25.23 15.99
CA GLY A 269 11.42 -25.42 16.70
C GLY A 269 10.68 -26.67 16.21
N ALA A 270 9.75 -27.16 17.02
CA ALA A 270 9.01 -28.41 16.80
C ALA A 270 7.53 -28.27 17.11
#